data_AF-A0A9D2W3S8-F1
#
_entry.id   AF-A0A9D2W3S8-F1
#
_cell.length_a   1.000
_cell.length_b   1.000
_cell.length_c   1.000
_cell.angle_alpha   90.00
_cell.angle_beta   90.00
_cell.angle_gamma   90.00
#
_symmetry.space_group_name_H-M   'P 1'
#
loop_
_entity.id
_entity.type
_entity.pdbx_description
1 polymer ?
#
loop_
_entity_poly.entity_id
_entity_poly.type
_entity_poly.pdbx_seq_one_letter_code
_entity_poly.pdbx_strand_id
1 'polypeptide(L)'
;MQVAKKHFSVRIVKSASELFCEKDFMKVSMRRIAAFSQVGLGNIYNYFSGKDAVFRAVVQPVIIEFDKLLQRQHGNSRQGYITYTLENQFRNSVNNYLRIIRKYRRELTILLFKSRGSSLQYVLVRSD
;
A
#
# COMPACT_ATOMS: atom_id res chain seq x y z
N MET A 1 -15.41 22.30 -0.17
CA MET A 1 -14.52 21.83 0.94
C MET A 1 -13.95 20.41 0.75
N GLN A 2 -14.64 19.46 0.09
CA GLN A 2 -14.13 18.09 -0.10
C GLN A 2 -12.85 17.97 -0.98
N VAL A 3 -12.72 18.80 -2.02
CA VAL A 3 -11.54 18.79 -2.93
C VAL A 3 -10.26 19.21 -2.21
N ALA A 4 -10.32 20.25 -1.38
CA ALA A 4 -9.20 20.68 -0.55
C ALA A 4 -8.77 19.58 0.43
N LYS A 5 -9.74 18.93 1.09
CA LYS A 5 -9.47 17.84 2.04
C LYS A 5 -8.75 16.67 1.36
N LYS A 6 -9.12 16.33 0.12
CA LYS A 6 -8.45 15.30 -0.69
C LYS A 6 -7.03 15.72 -1.10
N HIS A 7 -6.81 16.99 -1.43
CA HIS A 7 -5.48 17.47 -1.80
C HIS A 7 -4.47 17.39 -0.65
N PHE A 8 -4.88 17.78 0.56
CA PHE A 8 -4.04 17.66 1.75
C PHE A 8 -3.76 16.21 2.12
N SER A 9 -4.74 15.31 2.05
CA SER A 9 -4.49 13.89 2.33
C SER A 9 -3.51 13.26 1.35
N VAL A 10 -3.60 13.58 0.05
CA VAL A 10 -2.64 13.12 -0.97
C VAL A 10 -1.23 13.63 -0.66
N ARG A 11 -1.07 14.91 -0.29
CA ARG A 11 0.23 15.48 0.10
C ARG A 11 0.83 14.81 1.32
N ILE A 12 0.00 14.57 2.35
CA ILE A 12 0.43 13.88 3.58
C ILE A 12 0.90 12.46 3.26
N VAL A 13 0.14 11.71 2.45
CA VAL A 13 0.49 10.34 2.06
C VAL A 13 1.78 10.32 1.24
N LYS A 14 1.96 11.24 0.29
CA LYS A 14 3.19 11.34 -0.50
C LYS A 14 4.41 11.62 0.39
N SER A 15 4.30 12.60 1.27
CA SER A 15 5.33 12.99 2.24
C SER A 15 5.69 11.85 3.18
N ALA A 16 4.68 11.14 3.70
CA ALA A 16 4.89 9.99 4.56
C ALA A 16 5.55 8.82 3.81
N SER A 17 5.18 8.57 2.55
CA SER A 17 5.81 7.55 1.70
C SER A 17 7.32 7.80 1.55
N GLU A 18 7.72 9.05 1.30
CA GLU A 18 9.13 9.43 1.22
C GLU A 18 9.87 9.20 2.55
N LEU A 19 9.28 9.66 3.66
CA LEU A 19 9.85 9.49 5.00
C LEU A 19 9.95 8.01 5.42
N PHE A 20 8.95 7.19 5.13
CA PHE A 20 8.95 5.76 5.45
C PHE A 20 9.90 4.96 4.53
N CYS A 21 10.14 5.43 3.32
CA CYS A 21 11.13 4.82 2.42
C CYS A 21 12.55 5.10 2.92
N GLU A 22 12.82 6.33 3.35
CA GLU A 22 14.11 6.73 3.92
C GLU A 22 14.35 6.10 5.30
N LYS A 23 13.30 6.01 6.13
CA LYS A 23 13.38 5.58 7.53
C LYS A 23 12.28 4.59 7.87
N ASP A 24 12.56 3.61 8.73
CA ASP A 24 11.54 2.65 9.16
C ASP A 24 10.40 3.34 9.93
N PHE A 25 9.21 2.71 9.93
CA PHE A 25 7.99 3.22 10.59
C PHE A 25 8.24 3.77 12.00
N MET A 26 9.00 3.05 12.84
CA MET A 26 9.31 3.47 14.21
C MET A 26 10.03 4.81 14.29
N LYS A 27 10.90 5.10 13.33
CA LYS A 27 11.77 6.29 13.32
C LYS A 27 11.08 7.55 12.79
N VAL A 28 9.90 7.41 12.21
CA VAL A 28 9.09 8.53 11.72
C VAL A 28 8.06 8.92 12.78
N SER A 29 7.83 10.21 12.99
CA SER A 29 6.83 10.73 13.94
C SER A 29 5.75 11.53 13.21
N MET A 30 4.56 11.68 13.82
CA MET A 30 3.49 12.53 13.28
C MET A 30 3.93 13.97 13.07
N ARG A 31 4.75 14.52 13.98
CA ARG A 31 5.36 15.85 13.84
C ARG A 31 6.23 15.97 12.60
N ARG A 32 7.08 14.97 12.35
CA ARG A 32 7.95 14.94 11.18
C ARG A 32 7.15 14.87 9.88
N ILE A 33 6.10 14.04 9.84
CA ILE A 33 5.20 13.95 8.68
C ILE A 33 4.51 15.29 8.45
N ALA A 34 3.92 15.90 9.48
CA ALA A 34 3.23 17.18 9.38
C ALA A 34 4.15 18.29 8.83
N ALA A 35 5.36 18.41 9.39
CA ALA A 35 6.36 19.37 8.94
C ALA A 35 6.77 19.15 7.48
N PHE A 36 7.12 17.90 7.10
CA PHE A 36 7.52 17.57 5.73
C PHE A 36 6.37 17.76 4.73
N SER A 37 5.14 17.52 5.17
CA SER A 37 3.93 17.76 4.37
C SER A 37 3.53 19.22 4.28
N GLN A 38 4.20 20.14 5.01
CA GLN A 38 3.80 21.54 5.18
C GLN A 38 2.34 21.68 5.66
N VAL A 39 2.00 20.93 6.70
CA VAL A 39 0.70 20.97 7.38
C VAL A 39 0.95 21.14 8.88
N GLY A 40 0.14 21.96 9.56
CA GLY A 40 0.22 22.11 11.00
C GLY A 40 -0.06 20.78 11.74
N LEU A 41 0.62 20.53 12.86
CA LEU A 41 0.46 19.30 13.64
C LEU A 41 -0.98 19.08 14.10
N GLY A 42 -1.71 20.12 14.50
CA GLY A 42 -3.13 19.98 14.85
C GLY A 42 -3.98 19.59 13.64
N ASN A 43 -3.64 20.09 12.46
CA ASN A 43 -4.42 19.87 11.25
C ASN A 43 -4.22 18.46 10.67
N ILE A 44 -3.04 17.84 10.79
CA ILE A 44 -2.83 16.46 10.28
C ILE A 44 -3.79 15.45 10.93
N TYR A 45 -4.18 15.65 12.19
CA TYR A 45 -5.11 14.78 12.89
C TYR A 45 -6.56 14.88 12.38
N ASN A 46 -6.91 15.93 11.63
CA ASN A 46 -8.20 16.01 10.91
C ASN A 46 -8.29 15.04 9.71
N TYR A 47 -7.16 14.48 9.30
CA TYR A 47 -7.04 13.56 8.15
C TYR A 47 -6.69 12.13 8.59
N PHE A 48 -5.84 11.99 9.61
CA PHE A 48 -5.37 10.69 10.08
C PHE A 48 -5.36 10.65 11.60
N SER A 49 -5.96 9.62 12.19
CA SER A 49 -5.97 9.41 13.65
C SER A 49 -4.59 9.17 14.26
N GLY A 50 -3.60 8.81 13.44
CA GLY A 50 -2.23 8.64 13.90
C GLY A 50 -1.31 8.07 12.82
N LYS A 51 -0.07 7.78 13.21
CA LYS A 51 1.00 7.33 12.30
C LYS A 51 0.65 6.03 11.59
N ASP A 52 -0.01 5.10 12.28
CA ASP A 52 -0.43 3.83 11.70
C ASP A 52 -1.48 4.02 10.59
N ALA A 53 -2.44 4.92 10.78
CA ALA A 53 -3.43 5.25 9.74
C ALA A 53 -2.76 5.87 8.49
N VAL A 54 -1.75 6.73 8.69
CA VAL A 54 -0.95 7.28 7.58
C VAL A 54 -0.17 6.17 6.87
N PHE A 55 0.49 5.28 7.62
CA PHE A 55 1.25 4.17 7.07
C PHE A 55 0.37 3.25 6.23
N ARG A 56 -0.81 2.86 6.74
CA ARG A 56 -1.78 2.06 5.99
C ARG A 56 -2.18 2.75 4.70
N ALA A 57 -2.47 4.05 4.74
CA ALA A 57 -2.82 4.80 3.53
C ALA A 57 -1.69 4.83 2.48
N VAL A 58 -0.42 4.83 2.91
CA VAL A 58 0.74 4.74 2.00
C VAL A 58 0.80 3.40 1.28
N VAL A 59 0.56 2.28 1.97
CA VAL A 59 0.68 0.92 1.40
C VAL A 59 -0.64 0.38 0.84
N GLN A 60 -1.77 1.03 1.13
CA GLN A 60 -3.10 0.60 0.68
C GLN A 60 -3.19 0.37 -0.84
N PRO A 61 -2.59 1.20 -1.71
CA PRO A 61 -2.70 0.97 -3.16
C PRO A 61 -2.18 -0.40 -3.59
N VAL A 62 -1.08 -0.89 -3.00
CA VAL A 62 -0.54 -2.19 -3.37
C VAL A 62 -1.33 -3.35 -2.77
N ILE A 63 -1.82 -3.20 -1.53
CA ILE A 63 -2.69 -4.19 -0.88
C ILE A 63 -3.95 -4.42 -1.72
N ILE A 64 -4.59 -3.35 -2.20
CA ILE A 64 -5.79 -3.43 -3.05
C ILE A 64 -5.49 -4.14 -4.37
N GLU A 65 -4.34 -3.88 -4.99
CA GLU A 65 -4.02 -4.51 -6.28
C GLU A 65 -3.70 -6.01 -6.13
N PHE A 66 -3.06 -6.42 -5.03
CA PHE A 66 -2.90 -7.84 -4.72
C PHE A 66 -4.24 -8.52 -4.41
N ASP A 67 -5.11 -7.89 -3.62
CA ASP A 67 -6.44 -8.41 -3.32
C ASP A 67 -7.28 -8.62 -4.58
N LYS A 68 -7.29 -7.63 -5.49
CA LYS A 68 -7.92 -7.78 -6.82
C LYS A 68 -7.34 -8.93 -7.65
N LEU A 69 -6.03 -9.17 -7.57
CA LEU A 69 -5.39 -10.26 -8.29
C LEU A 69 -5.80 -11.62 -7.72
N LEU A 70 -5.81 -11.76 -6.39
CA LEU A 70 -6.27 -12.97 -5.68
C LEU A 70 -7.74 -13.27 -5.99
N GLN A 71 -8.62 -12.27 -5.88
CA GLN A 71 -10.05 -12.44 -6.20
C GLN A 71 -10.29 -12.88 -7.65
N ARG A 72 -9.51 -12.39 -8.61
CA ARG A 72 -9.60 -12.84 -10.01
C ARG A 72 -9.15 -14.30 -10.20
N GLN A 73 -8.22 -14.79 -9.39
CA GLN A 73 -7.80 -16.19 -9.45
C GLN A 73 -8.87 -17.11 -8.83
N HIS A 74 -9.53 -16.68 -7.75
CA HIS A 74 -10.60 -17.45 -7.10
C HIS A 74 -11.97 -17.35 -7.80
N GLY A 75 -12.26 -16.26 -8.51
CA GLY A 75 -13.52 -16.03 -9.23
C GLY A 75 -13.65 -16.77 -10.57
N ASN A 76 -12.57 -17.41 -11.05
CA ASN A 76 -12.54 -18.12 -12.34
C ASN A 76 -13.03 -19.58 -12.27
N SER A 77 -13.68 -20.00 -11.18
CA SER A 77 -14.29 -21.34 -11.05
C SER A 77 -15.45 -21.61 -12.03
N ARG A 78 -15.75 -20.70 -12.97
CA ARG A 78 -16.78 -20.87 -14.02
C ARG A 78 -16.37 -20.38 -15.42
N GLN A 79 -15.09 -20.30 -15.77
CA GLN A 79 -14.73 -19.95 -17.15
C GLN A 79 -14.50 -21.20 -18.00
N GLY A 80 -15.41 -21.40 -18.95
CA GLY A 80 -15.55 -22.59 -19.79
C GLY A 80 -14.33 -22.94 -20.66
N TYR A 81 -14.39 -24.18 -21.12
CA TYR A 81 -13.50 -24.89 -22.04
C TYR A 81 -13.11 -24.05 -23.26
N ILE A 82 -12.07 -23.23 -23.13
CA ILE A 82 -11.24 -22.77 -24.24
C ILE A 82 -9.81 -23.06 -23.80
N THR A 83 -9.09 -23.81 -24.61
CA THR A 83 -7.80 -24.45 -24.32
C THR A 83 -6.71 -23.46 -23.89
N TYR A 84 -6.67 -23.12 -22.60
CA TYR A 84 -5.53 -22.42 -22.01
C TYR A 84 -4.55 -23.46 -21.46
N THR A 85 -3.45 -23.67 -22.17
CA THR A 85 -2.34 -24.50 -21.68
C THR A 85 -1.85 -23.98 -20.33
N LEU A 86 -1.48 -24.89 -19.42
CA LEU A 86 -0.95 -24.56 -18.09
C LEU A 86 0.17 -23.52 -18.14
N GLU A 87 1.04 -23.61 -19.16
CA GLU A 87 2.13 -22.65 -19.39
C GLU A 87 1.65 -21.22 -19.63
N ASN A 88 0.56 -21.03 -20.39
CA ASN A 88 -0.01 -19.71 -20.65
C ASN A 88 -0.66 -19.14 -19.39
N GLN A 89 -1.32 -19.98 -18.59
CA GLN A 89 -1.86 -19.56 -17.29
C GLN A 89 -0.77 -19.15 -16.30
N PHE A 90 0.31 -19.94 -16.23
CA PHE A 90 1.47 -19.63 -15.40
C PHE A 90 2.14 -18.33 -15.85
N ARG A 91 2.41 -18.18 -17.15
CA ARG A 91 2.99 -16.97 -17.74
C ARG A 91 2.16 -15.73 -17.46
N ASN A 92 0.84 -15.81 -17.64
CA ASN A 92 -0.08 -14.71 -17.36
C ASN A 92 -0.09 -14.35 -15.87
N SER A 93 -0.10 -15.35 -14.99
CA SER A 93 -0.04 -15.12 -13.55
C SER A 93 1.26 -14.42 -13.16
N VAL A 94 2.42 -14.92 -13.60
CA VAL A 94 3.73 -14.29 -13.37
C VAL A 94 3.75 -12.85 -13.89
N ASN A 95 3.25 -12.61 -15.11
CA ASN A 95 3.20 -11.26 -15.67
C ASN A 95 2.33 -10.30 -14.85
N ASN A 96 1.19 -10.77 -14.33
CA ASN A 96 0.32 -9.97 -13.47
C ASN A 96 1.01 -9.59 -12.16
N TYR A 97 1.72 -10.52 -11.52
CA TYR A 97 2.51 -10.24 -10.31
C TYR A 97 3.67 -9.28 -10.60
N LEU A 98 4.46 -9.54 -11.65
CA LEU A 98 5.56 -8.67 -12.04
C LEU A 98 5.10 -7.24 -12.36
N ARG A 99 3.92 -7.07 -12.93
CA ARG A 99 3.32 -5.75 -13.18
C ARG A 99 3.08 -4.99 -11.88
N ILE A 100 2.52 -5.63 -10.86
CA ILE A 100 2.29 -5.01 -9.54
C ILE A 100 3.62 -4.68 -8.87
N ILE A 101 4.57 -5.63 -8.86
CA ILE A 101 5.89 -5.44 -8.25
C ILE A 101 6.62 -4.24 -8.86
N ARG A 102 6.61 -4.13 -10.19
CA ARG A 102 7.25 -3.00 -10.89
C ARG A 102 6.56 -1.67 -10.61
N LYS A 103 5.22 -1.65 -10.64
CA LYS A 103 4.43 -0.42 -10.46
C LYS A 103 4.45 0.12 -9.03
N TYR A 104 4.43 -0.77 -8.03
CA TYR A 104 4.29 -0.44 -6.61
C TYR A 104 5.54 -0.80 -5.80
N ARG A 105 6.72 -0.74 -6.44
CA ARG A 105 7.99 -1.13 -5.82
C ARG A 105 8.22 -0.42 -4.49
N ARG A 106 7.91 0.88 -4.41
CA ARG A 106 8.13 1.69 -3.21
C ARG A 106 7.21 1.27 -2.07
N GLU A 107 5.92 1.13 -2.35
CA GLU A 107 4.92 0.69 -1.38
C GLU A 107 5.23 -0.71 -0.86
N LEU A 108 5.65 -1.63 -1.75
CA LEU A 108 6.13 -2.96 -1.36
C LEU A 108 7.38 -2.89 -0.48
N THR A 109 8.34 -2.04 -0.85
CA THR A 109 9.56 -1.85 -0.04
C THR A 109 9.20 -1.38 1.37
N ILE A 110 8.27 -0.43 1.46
CA ILE A 110 7.79 0.10 2.74
C ILE A 110 7.05 -0.99 3.54
N LEU A 111 6.14 -1.72 2.89
CA LEU A 111 5.33 -2.75 3.53
C LEU A 111 6.18 -3.92 4.04
N LEU A 112 7.11 -4.41 3.22
CA LEU A 112 7.89 -5.62 3.52
C LEU A 112 9.09 -5.36 4.43
N PHE A 113 9.72 -4.18 4.33
CA PHE A 113 10.99 -3.93 5.01
C PHE A 113 10.97 -2.75 5.98
N LYS A 114 9.93 -1.90 5.95
CA LYS A 114 9.84 -0.67 6.77
C LYS A 114 8.67 -0.67 7.73
N SER A 115 7.92 -1.76 7.82
CA SER A 115 6.70 -1.89 8.63
C SER A 115 6.93 -2.23 10.09
N ARG A 116 8.17 -2.48 10.54
CA ARG A 116 8.46 -2.82 11.95
C ARG A 116 7.82 -1.81 12.89
N GLY A 117 7.04 -2.30 13.84
CA GLY A 117 6.28 -1.52 14.83
C GLY A 117 4.93 -0.97 14.35
N SER A 118 4.54 -1.18 13.08
CA SER A 118 3.20 -0.86 12.59
C SER A 118 2.25 -2.04 12.75
N SER A 119 0.95 -1.79 12.58
CA SER A 119 -0.07 -2.84 12.54
C SER A 119 0.14 -3.87 11.43
N LEU A 120 0.97 -3.55 10.43
CA LEU A 120 1.23 -4.39 9.27
C LEU A 120 2.60 -5.10 9.30
N GLN A 121 3.31 -5.07 10.43
CA GLN A 121 4.63 -5.71 10.56
C GLN A 121 4.64 -7.20 10.17
N TYR A 122 3.53 -7.91 10.37
CA TYR A 122 3.43 -9.36 10.14
C TYR A 122 2.43 -9.73 9.04
N VAL A 123 2.21 -8.85 8.05
CA VAL A 123 1.22 -9.07 6.97
C VAL A 123 1.41 -10.39 6.23
N LEU A 124 2.63 -10.93 6.14
CA LEU A 124 2.92 -12.21 5.49
C LEU A 124 2.74 -13.45 6.39
N VAL A 125 2.39 -13.29 7.67
CA VAL A 125 2.32 -14.40 8.64
C VAL A 125 0.87 -14.73 9.04
N ARG A 126 -0.11 -13.90 8.65
CA ARG A 126 -1.53 -14.18 8.88
C ARG A 126 -2.10 -15.02 7.75
N SER A 127 -1.78 -16.30 7.79
CA SER A 127 -2.54 -17.35 7.11
C SER A 127 -3.21 -18.17 8.21
N ASP A 128 -4.36 -17.68 8.68
CA ASP A 128 -5.36 -18.53 9.33
C ASP A 128 -6.25 -19.12 8.23
#